data_AF-A0A919CTK1-F1
#
_entry.id   AF-A0A919CTK1-F1
#
_cell.length_a   1.000
_cell.length_b   1.000
_cell.length_c   1.000
_cell.angle_alpha   90.00
_cell.angle_beta   90.00
_cell.angle_gamma   90.00
#
_symmetry.space_group_name_H-M   'P 1'
#
loop_
_entity.id
_entity.type
_entity.pdbx_description
1 polymer ?
#
loop_
_entity_poly.entity_id
_entity_poly.type
_entity_poly.pdbx_seq_one_letter_code
_entity_poly.pdbx_strand_id
1 'polypeptide(L)' 'MTGENAQESTDLTAPENVERGEQVYDRITSGQCQNVTAELDAAYGHAPERG' A
#
# COMPACT_ATOMS: atom_id res chain seq x y z
N MET A 1 7.41 17.80 23.65
CA MET A 1 7.04 18.20 22.28
C MET A 1 7.09 16.93 21.45
N THR A 2 5.92 16.46 21.06
CA THR A 2 5.66 15.23 20.30
C THR A 2 6.32 15.37 18.93
N GLY A 3 7.39 14.62 18.68
CA GLY A 3 7.95 14.49 17.34
C GLY A 3 7.10 13.48 16.58
N GLU A 4 6.31 13.97 15.63
CA GLU A 4 5.62 13.17 14.62
C GLU A 4 6.56 12.09 14.09
N ASN A 5 6.16 10.82 14.21
CA ASN A 5 6.68 9.78 13.33
C ASN A 5 6.22 10.17 11.93
N ALA A 6 7.08 10.85 11.18
CA ALA A 6 6.84 11.17 9.79
C ALA A 6 6.85 9.84 9.02
N GLN A 7 5.69 9.18 8.96
CA GLN A 7 5.41 8.25 7.88
C GLN A 7 5.56 9.06 6.61
N GLU A 8 6.63 8.81 5.86
CA GLU A 8 6.87 9.42 4.57
C GLU A 8 5.58 9.25 3.76
N SER A 9 4.90 10.37 3.48
CA SER A 9 3.57 10.32 2.88
C SER A 9 3.73 9.82 1.46
N THR A 10 3.36 8.56 1.23
CA THR A 10 3.43 7.94 -0.10
C THR A 10 2.53 8.71 -1.06
N ASP A 11 3.11 9.33 -2.08
CA ASP A 11 2.36 9.99 -3.13
C ASP A 11 1.66 8.95 -4.01
N LEU A 12 0.40 8.65 -3.71
CA LEU A 12 -0.42 7.69 -4.45
C LEU A 12 -0.72 8.11 -5.90
N THR A 13 -0.39 9.35 -6.28
CA THR A 13 -0.59 9.86 -7.65
C THR A 13 0.66 9.77 -8.51
N ALA A 14 1.81 9.41 -7.91
CA ALA A 14 3.04 9.16 -8.65
C ALA A 14 2.86 7.99 -9.62
N PRO A 15 3.42 8.04 -10.85
CA PRO A 15 3.24 7.01 -11.87
C PRO A 15 3.56 5.60 -11.35
N GLU A 16 4.62 5.46 -10.56
CA GLU A 16 5.06 4.19 -9.99
C GLU A 16 4.07 3.62 -8.99
N ASN A 17 3.37 4.49 -8.25
CA ASN A 17 2.38 4.10 -7.25
C ASN A 17 1.03 3.79 -7.89
N VAL A 18 0.66 4.51 -8.96
CA VAL A 18 -0.51 4.19 -9.78
C VAL A 18 -0.35 2.79 -10.39
N GLU A 19 0.80 2.48 -10.99
CA GLU A 19 1.07 1.16 -11.57
C GLU A 19 0.99 0.04 -10.52
N ARG A 20 1.54 0.26 -9.32
CA ARG A 20 1.41 -0.69 -8.19
C ARG A 20 -0.05 -0.87 -7.77
N GLY A 21 -0.81 0.22 -7.69
CA GLY A 21 -2.24 0.20 -7.37
C GLY A 21 -3.06 -0.58 -8.37
N GLU A 22 -2.79 -0.41 -9.67
CA GLU A 22 -3.45 -1.15 -10.75
C GLU A 22 -3.20 -2.65 -10.65
N GLN A 23 -1.96 -3.07 -10.35
CA GLN A 23 -1.64 -4.49 -10.17
C GLN A 23 -2.37 -5.10 -8.96
N VAL A 24 -2.48 -4.37 -7.86
CA VAL A 24 -3.27 -4.81 -6.69
C VAL A 24 -4.75 -4.89 -7.07
N TYR A 25 -5.28 -3.87 -7.74
CA TYR A 25 -6.67 -3.83 -8.18
C TYR A 25 -7.00 -4.99 -9.12
N ASP A 26 -6.12 -5.33 -10.06
CA ASP A 26 -6.30 -6.48 -10.95
C ASP A 26 -6.42 -7.79 -10.15
N ARG A 27 -5.55 -8.01 -9.15
CA ARG A 27 -5.64 -9.17 -8.25
C ARG A 27 -6.93 -9.19 -7.43
N ILE A 28 -7.42 -8.02 -7.02
CA ILE A 28 -8.69 -7.88 -6.30
C ILE A 28 -9.86 -8.27 -7.20
N THR A 29 -9.91 -7.72 -8.40
CA THR A 29 -11.01 -7.95 -9.34
C THR A 29 -11.01 -9.35 -9.94
N SER A 30 -9.84 -9.98 -10.10
CA SER A 30 -9.70 -11.36 -10.57
C SER A 30 -10.05 -12.40 -9.50
N GLY A 31 -10.32 -11.98 -8.26
CA GLY A 31 -10.60 -12.88 -7.13
C GLY A 31 -9.37 -13.62 -6.61
N GLN A 32 -8.16 -13.23 -7.04
CA GLN A 32 -6.90 -13.80 -6.56
C GLN A 32 -6.43 -13.15 -5.25
N CYS A 33 -6.99 -12.00 -4.91
CA CYS A 33 -6.72 -11.30 -3.66
C CYS A 33 -7.46 -11.97 -2.49
N GLN A 34 -6.69 -12.57 -1.58
CA GLN A 34 -7.22 -13.13 -0.34
C GLN A 34 -7.40 -12.08 0.75
N ASN A 35 -6.56 -11.03 0.75
CA ASN A 35 -6.62 -9.95 1.73
C ASN A 35 -6.20 -8.62 1.07
N VAL A 36 -7.19 -7.77 0.81
CA VAL A 36 -7.03 -6.47 0.14
C VAL A 36 -6.06 -5.58 0.90
N THR A 37 -6.19 -5.53 2.23
CA THR A 37 -5.34 -4.70 3.09
C THR A 37 -3.89 -5.16 3.01
N ALA A 38 -3.63 -6.47 3.08
CA ALA A 38 -2.27 -7.00 3.00
C ALA A 38 -1.62 -6.77 1.62
N GLU A 39 -2.39 -6.84 0.53
CA GLU A 39 -1.89 -6.56 -0.83
C GLU A 39 -1.51 -5.08 -1.00
N LEU A 40 -2.34 -4.17 -0.48
CA LEU A 40 -2.07 -2.73 -0.51
C LEU A 40 -0.90 -2.36 0.40
N ASP A 41 -0.83 -2.94 1.60
CA ASP A 41 0.28 -2.75 2.54
C ASP A 41 1.61 -3.23 1.95
N ALA A 42 1.61 -4.38 1.28
CA ALA A 42 2.79 -4.89 0.58
C ALA A 42 3.19 -4.02 -0.62
N ALA A 43 2.22 -3.46 -1.34
CA ALA A 43 2.47 -2.61 -2.51
C ALA A 43 3.01 -1.23 -2.12
N TYR A 44 2.52 -0.63 -1.04
CA TYR A 44 2.88 0.72 -0.62
C TYR A 44 3.86 0.76 0.57
N GLY A 45 4.34 -0.41 1.02
CA GLY A 45 5.34 -0.50 2.08
C GLY A 45 4.83 -0.15 3.47
N HIS A 46 3.50 -0.13 3.68
CA HIS A 46 2.91 -0.07 5.01
C HIS A 46 3.04 -1.45 5.67
N ALA A 47 4.26 -1.85 6.02
CA ALA A 47 4.40 -2.97 6.94
C ALA A 47 3.70 -2.58 8.25
N PRO A 48 2.76 -3.39 8.78
CA PRO A 48 2.37 -3.22 10.17
C PRO A 48 3.65 -3.37 10.98
N GLU A 49 4.02 -2.32 11.72
CA GLU A 49 5.10 -2.42 12.70
C GLU A 49 4.80 -3.66 13.55
N ARG A 50 5.69 -4.65 13.49
CA ARG A 50 5.65 -5.79 14.41
C ARG A 50 5.96 -5.25 15.80
N GLY A 51 4.91 -4.95 16.56
CA GLY A 51 4.94 -4.65 18.00
C GLY A 51 4.10 -5.66 18.75
#